data_AF-A0A5R8L502-F1
#
_entry.id   AF-A0A5R8L502-F1
#
_cell.length_a   1.000
_cell.length_b   1.000
_cell.length_c   1.000
_cell.angle_alpha   90.00
_cell.angle_beta   90.00
_cell.angle_gamma   90.00
#
_symmetry.space_group_name_H-M   'P 1'
#
loop_
_entity.id
_entity.type
_entity.pdbx_description
1 polymer ?
#
loop_
_entity_poly.entity_id
_entity_poly.type
_entity_poly.pdbx_seq_one_letter_code
_entity_poly.pdbx_strand_id
1 'polypeptide(L)'
;MTPDRHVDPTKVTNQDAVRRPKPLVWIAASGVLALIAVVLFALSVPIVAAWAWIGIAVQVGIFAAIAVNGLTGRRGPAQGYVFAVLMCVQAAVALLVIVVIAVAAWAPLR
;
A
#
# COMPACT_ATOMS: atom_id res chain seq x y z
N MET A 1 -13.79 -7.73 -47.49
CA MET A 1 -13.47 -6.74 -46.45
C MET A 1 -13.72 -7.37 -45.10
N THR A 2 -12.69 -7.97 -44.51
CA THR A 2 -12.71 -8.38 -43.10
C THR A 2 -12.69 -7.10 -42.26
N PRO A 3 -13.66 -6.87 -41.36
CA PRO A 3 -13.59 -5.73 -40.47
C PRO A 3 -12.33 -5.90 -39.62
N ASP A 4 -11.41 -4.95 -39.74
CA ASP A 4 -10.30 -4.81 -38.82
C ASP A 4 -10.88 -4.88 -37.41
N ARG A 5 -10.41 -5.84 -36.61
CA ARG A 5 -10.66 -5.92 -35.15
C ARG A 5 -9.89 -4.79 -34.45
N HIS A 6 -10.11 -3.59 -34.96
CA HIS A 6 -9.50 -2.34 -34.56
C HIS A 6 -10.09 -2.00 -33.20
N VAL A 7 -9.38 -2.41 -32.15
CA VAL A 7 -9.18 -1.65 -30.93
C VAL A 7 -10.44 -0.87 -30.51
N ASP A 8 -11.46 -1.59 -30.04
CA ASP A 8 -12.66 -0.94 -29.50
C ASP A 8 -12.24 -0.02 -28.33
N PRO A 9 -12.38 1.32 -28.48
CA PRO A 9 -11.91 2.27 -27.48
C PRO A 9 -12.84 2.33 -26.26
N THR A 10 -14.04 1.76 -26.34
CA THR A 10 -14.99 1.69 -25.22
C THR A 10 -14.75 0.50 -24.30
N LYS A 11 -13.94 -0.47 -24.75
CA LYS A 11 -13.57 -1.63 -23.95
C LYS A 11 -12.67 -1.20 -22.80
N VAL A 12 -13.11 -1.43 -21.56
CA VAL A 12 -12.42 -1.02 -20.32
C VAL A 12 -10.95 -1.47 -20.27
N THR A 13 -10.62 -2.63 -20.86
CA THR A 13 -9.25 -3.15 -20.95
C THR A 13 -8.34 -2.42 -21.94
N ASN A 14 -8.90 -1.59 -22.82
CA ASN A 14 -8.17 -0.81 -23.83
C ASN A 14 -7.95 0.65 -23.40
N GLN A 15 -8.44 1.04 -22.22
CA GLN A 15 -8.24 2.37 -21.67
C GLN A 15 -6.77 2.60 -21.32
N ASP A 16 -6.24 3.78 -21.69
CA ASP A 16 -4.84 4.14 -21.44
C ASP A 16 -4.48 4.11 -19.93
N ALA A 17 -5.48 4.33 -19.06
CA ALA A 17 -5.37 4.19 -17.61
C ALA A 17 -5.04 2.75 -17.17
N VAL A 18 -5.50 1.73 -17.92
CA VAL A 18 -5.22 0.30 -17.68
C VAL A 18 -3.95 -0.15 -18.42
N ARG A 19 -3.67 0.42 -19.60
CA ARG A 19 -2.49 0.09 -20.42
C ARG A 19 -1.19 0.66 -19.89
N ARG A 20 -1.22 1.83 -19.22
CA ARG A 20 -0.03 2.51 -18.69
C ARG A 20 -0.22 2.82 -17.20
N PRO A 21 -0.20 1.80 -16.31
CA PRO A 21 -0.15 2.07 -14.88
C PRO A 21 1.07 2.95 -14.60
N LYS A 22 0.86 4.15 -14.06
CA LYS A 22 1.93 5.07 -13.66
C LYS A 22 2.46 4.62 -12.30
N PRO A 23 3.61 3.92 -12.22
CA PRO A 23 4.11 3.35 -10.95
C PRO A 23 4.37 4.44 -9.91
N LEU A 24 4.76 5.64 -10.34
CA LEU A 24 4.97 6.80 -9.46
C LEU A 24 3.71 7.22 -8.69
N VAL A 25 2.52 7.13 -9.29
CA VAL A 25 1.26 7.50 -8.61
C VAL A 25 0.94 6.49 -7.51
N TRP A 26 1.17 5.20 -7.77
CA TRP A 26 1.00 4.14 -6.77
C TRP A 26 2.00 4.21 -5.63
N ILE A 27 3.28 4.49 -5.94
CA ILE A 27 4.32 4.72 -4.93
C ILE A 27 3.97 5.95 -4.09
N ALA A 28 3.55 7.05 -4.70
CA ALA A 28 3.15 8.26 -3.99
C ALA A 28 1.97 7.99 -3.05
N ALA A 29 0.93 7.32 -3.53
CA ALA A 29 -0.23 6.97 -2.70
C ALA A 29 0.15 6.04 -1.53
N SER A 30 1.03 5.06 -1.76
CA SER A 30 1.53 4.16 -0.71
C SER A 30 2.39 4.91 0.30
N GLY A 31 3.19 5.86 -0.18
CA GLY A 31 4.01 6.74 0.65
C GLY A 31 3.18 7.62 1.56
N VAL A 32 2.08 8.21 1.07
CA VAL A 32 1.16 8.98 1.90
C VAL A 32 0.54 8.10 2.99
N LEU A 33 0.07 6.91 2.63
CA LEU A 33 -0.49 5.97 3.61
C LEU A 33 0.55 5.52 4.65
N ALA A 34 1.79 5.26 4.22
CA ALA A 34 2.88 4.87 5.11
C ALA A 34 3.22 6.01 6.07
N LEU A 35 3.31 7.24 5.56
CA LEU A 35 3.58 8.44 6.35
C LEU A 35 2.51 8.64 7.43
N ILE A 36 1.23 8.56 7.06
CA ILE A 36 0.13 8.70 8.02
C ILE A 36 0.23 7.63 9.11
N ALA A 37 0.43 6.37 8.74
CA ALA A 37 0.57 5.28 9.71
C ALA A 37 1.78 5.48 10.65
N VAL A 38 2.94 5.87 10.11
CA VAL A 38 4.15 6.15 10.91
C VAL A 38 3.91 7.30 11.88
N VAL A 39 3.25 8.38 11.46
CA VAL A 39 2.91 9.51 12.35
C VAL A 39 1.98 9.05 13.47
N LEU A 40 0.95 8.26 13.16
CA LEU A 40 0.04 7.71 14.17
C LEU A 40 0.78 6.80 15.17
N PHE A 41 1.69 5.96 14.70
CA PHE A 41 2.51 5.12 15.56
C PHE A 41 3.48 5.95 16.40
N ALA A 42 4.11 6.98 15.84
CA ALA A 42 4.97 7.90 16.57
C ALA A 42 4.24 8.60 17.71
N LEU A 43 3.00 9.04 17.48
CA LEU A 43 2.14 9.61 18.53
C LEU A 43 1.73 8.57 19.59
N SER A 44 1.78 7.27 19.26
CA SER A 44 1.46 6.17 20.16
C SER A 44 2.66 5.66 20.98
N VAL A 45 3.89 6.07 20.63
CA VAL A 45 5.13 5.74 21.35
C VAL A 45 5.06 6.01 22.87
N PRO A 46 4.56 7.17 23.35
CA PRO A 46 4.51 7.42 24.80
C PRO A 46 3.53 6.52 25.56
N ILE A 47 2.60 5.85 24.86
CA ILE A 47 1.60 4.96 25.47
C ILE A 47 2.10 3.51 25.42
N VAL A 48 2.52 3.04 24.24
CA VAL A 48 2.91 1.63 24.01
C VAL A 48 4.16 1.57 23.11
N ALA A 49 5.31 1.96 23.67
CA ALA A 49 6.56 2.14 22.92
C ALA A 49 6.98 0.92 22.08
N ALA A 50 6.94 -0.29 22.66
CA ALA A 50 7.41 -1.50 21.98
C ALA A 50 6.60 -1.79 20.70
N TRP A 51 5.27 -1.77 20.80
CA TRP A 51 4.39 -2.04 19.66
C TRP A 51 4.40 -0.92 18.62
N ALA A 52 4.53 0.34 19.05
CA ALA A 52 4.68 1.47 18.15
C ALA A 52 5.94 1.35 17.26
N TRP A 53 7.09 0.99 17.85
CA TRP A 53 8.33 0.79 17.09
C TRP A 53 8.26 -0.38 16.11
N ILE A 54 7.64 -1.49 16.51
CA ILE A 54 7.39 -2.63 15.61
C ILE A 54 6.53 -2.19 14.42
N GLY A 55 5.44 -1.46 14.69
CA GLY A 55 4.56 -0.92 13.66
C GLY A 55 5.29 -0.02 12.65
N ILE A 56 6.12 0.90 13.16
CA ILE A 56 6.94 1.78 12.31
C ILE A 56 7.90 0.98 11.44
N ALA A 57 8.65 0.04 12.03
CA ALA A 57 9.62 -0.77 11.30
C ALA A 57 8.97 -1.60 10.19
N VAL A 58 7.82 -2.22 10.48
CA VAL A 58 7.07 -2.99 9.48
C VAL A 58 6.53 -2.09 8.37
N GLN A 59 5.98 -0.92 8.70
CA GLN A 59 5.44 0.00 7.71
C GLN A 59 6.52 0.54 6.76
N VAL A 60 7.68 0.90 7.32
CA VAL A 60 8.84 1.32 6.53
C VAL A 60 9.34 0.17 5.65
N GLY A 61 9.38 -1.07 6.16
CA GLY A 61 9.75 -2.25 5.38
C GLY A 61 8.81 -2.53 4.21
N ILE A 62 7.49 -2.45 4.42
CA ILE A 62 6.50 -2.63 3.36
C ILE A 62 6.61 -1.53 2.31
N PHE A 63 6.76 -0.27 2.73
CA PHE A 63 6.95 0.84 1.81
C PHE A 63 8.24 0.70 0.99
N ALA A 64 9.34 0.28 1.62
CA ALA A 64 10.59 0.01 0.92
C ALA A 64 10.43 -1.11 -0.11
N ALA A 65 9.71 -2.19 0.23
CA ALA A 65 9.41 -3.27 -0.71
C ALA A 65 8.58 -2.77 -1.91
N ILE A 66 7.58 -1.91 -1.67
CA ILE A 66 6.76 -1.27 -2.72
C ILE A 66 7.64 -0.36 -3.60
N ALA A 67 8.51 0.45 -2.99
CA ALA A 67 9.40 1.36 -3.71
C ALA A 67 10.40 0.58 -4.57
N VAL A 68 11.06 -0.45 -4.03
CA VAL A 68 11.96 -1.32 -4.78
C VAL A 68 11.21 -2.03 -5.90
N ASN A 69 10.04 -2.62 -5.65
CA ASN A 69 9.27 -3.28 -6.69
C ASN A 69 8.79 -2.31 -7.78
N GLY A 70 8.48 -1.06 -7.42
CA GLY A 70 8.08 -0.03 -8.37
C GLY A 70 9.23 0.55 -9.20
N LEU A 71 10.45 0.57 -8.66
CA LEU A 71 11.65 1.04 -9.35
C LEU A 71 12.33 -0.06 -10.18
N THR A 72 12.26 -1.32 -9.74
CA THR A 72 12.97 -2.46 -10.34
C THR A 72 12.07 -3.38 -11.17
N GLY A 73 10.75 -3.33 -10.98
CA GLY A 73 9.78 -4.22 -11.63
C GLY A 73 9.54 -3.92 -13.10
N ARG A 74 9.39 -4.97 -13.92
CA ARG A 74 9.04 -4.86 -15.35
C ARG A 74 7.64 -4.23 -15.48
N ARG A 75 7.53 -3.16 -16.29
CA ARG A 75 6.29 -2.44 -16.57
C ARG A 75 5.30 -3.34 -17.32
N GLY A 76 4.39 -3.98 -16.61
CA GLY A 76 3.40 -4.88 -17.17
C GLY A 76 2.06 -4.78 -16.44
N PRO A 77 0.97 -5.30 -17.04
CA PRO A 77 -0.38 -5.26 -16.45
C PRO A 77 -0.46 -5.96 -15.08
N ALA A 78 0.40 -6.95 -14.83
CA ALA A 78 0.51 -7.62 -13.53
C ALA A 78 1.02 -6.70 -12.40
N GLN A 79 1.74 -5.61 -12.73
CA GLN A 79 2.32 -4.71 -11.74
C GLN A 79 1.24 -3.93 -10.98
N GLY A 80 0.15 -3.54 -11.66
CA GLY A 80 -0.98 -2.87 -11.01
C GLY A 80 -1.67 -3.73 -9.95
N TYR A 81 -1.81 -5.04 -10.22
CA TYR A 81 -2.36 -5.99 -9.25
C TYR A 81 -1.46 -6.15 -8.02
N VAL A 82 -0.14 -6.25 -8.24
CA VAL A 82 0.84 -6.35 -7.13
C VAL A 82 0.81 -5.09 -6.26
N PHE A 83 0.71 -3.88 -6.86
CA PHE A 83 0.59 -2.65 -6.08
C PHE A 83 -0.71 -2.59 -5.27
N ALA A 84 -1.84 -3.01 -5.85
CA ALA A 84 -3.11 -3.07 -5.13
C ALA A 84 -3.07 -4.05 -3.95
N VAL A 85 -2.50 -5.24 -4.14
CA VAL A 85 -2.33 -6.22 -3.06
C VAL A 85 -1.42 -5.68 -1.97
N LEU A 86 -0.27 -5.08 -2.33
CA LEU A 86 0.67 -4.52 -1.35
C LEU A 86 0.05 -3.36 -0.56
N MET A 87 -0.75 -2.50 -1.19
CA MET A 87 -1.51 -1.48 -0.48
C MET A 87 -2.52 -2.06 0.50
N CYS A 88 -3.23 -3.12 0.09
CA CYS A 88 -4.20 -3.79 0.95
C CYS A 88 -3.52 -4.42 2.17
N VAL A 89 -2.37 -5.06 1.96
CA VAL A 89 -1.51 -5.60 3.05
C VAL A 89 -1.03 -4.47 3.95
N GLN A 90 -0.56 -3.35 3.40
CA GLN A 90 -0.11 -2.19 4.16
C GLN A 90 -1.23 -1.62 5.05
N ALA A 91 -2.44 -1.50 4.53
CA ALA A 91 -3.61 -1.04 5.28
C ALA A 91 -4.01 -2.04 6.37
N ALA A 92 -4.02 -3.35 6.07
CA ALA A 92 -4.35 -4.40 7.02
C ALA A 92 -3.36 -4.46 8.19
N VAL A 93 -2.05 -4.33 7.89
CA VAL A 93 -1.00 -4.28 8.92
C VAL A 93 -1.14 -3.03 9.77
N ALA A 94 -1.37 -1.86 9.15
CA ALA A 94 -1.58 -0.63 9.89
C ALA A 94 -2.77 -0.74 10.86
N LEU A 95 -3.89 -1.29 10.37
CA LEU A 95 -5.08 -1.53 11.19
C LEU A 95 -4.79 -2.51 12.33
N LEU A 96 -4.11 -3.62 12.06
CA LEU A 96 -3.76 -4.62 13.07
C LEU A 96 -2.92 -4.03 14.20
N VAL A 97 -1.89 -3.24 13.87
CA VAL A 97 -1.04 -2.60 14.88
C VAL A 97 -1.83 -1.57 15.68
N ILE A 98 -2.71 -0.78 15.05
CA ILE A 98 -3.60 0.15 15.76
C ILE A 98 -4.50 -0.61 16.74
N VAL A 99 -5.09 -1.74 16.32
CA VAL A 99 -5.93 -2.57 17.20
C VAL A 99 -5.12 -3.12 18.37
N VAL A 100 -3.91 -3.62 18.14
CA VAL A 100 -3.02 -4.10 19.21
C VAL A 100 -2.68 -2.98 20.18
N ILE A 101 -2.35 -1.78 19.70
CA ILE A 101 -2.08 -0.61 20.56
C ILE A 101 -3.33 -0.24 21.35
N ALA A 102 -4.51 -0.23 20.72
CA ALA A 102 -5.77 0.08 21.38
C ALA A 102 -6.11 -0.94 22.47
N VAL A 103 -5.96 -2.24 22.19
CA VAL A 103 -6.14 -3.31 23.19
C VAL A 103 -5.09 -3.18 24.30
N ALA A 104 -3.82 -2.95 24.00
CA ALA A 104 -2.79 -2.79 25.02
C ALA A 104 -3.00 -1.56 25.91
N ALA A 105 -3.53 -0.47 25.36
CA ALA A 105 -3.78 0.77 26.10
C ALA A 105 -5.08 0.74 26.91
N TRP A 106 -6.12 0.04 26.42
CA TRP A 106 -7.48 0.14 26.96
C TRP A 106 -8.11 -1.18 27.41
N ALA A 107 -7.52 -2.33 27.11
CA ALA A 107 -7.94 -3.57 27.74
C ALA A 107 -7.37 -3.58 29.16
N PRO A 108 -8.19 -3.44 30.21
CA PRO A 108 -7.71 -3.55 31.56
C PRO A 108 -7.15 -4.95 31.73
N LEU A 109 -5.84 -5.05 31.92
CA LEU A 109 -5.19 -6.26 32.40
C LEU A 109 -5.85 -6.61 33.74
N ARG A 110 -6.71 -7.63 33.73
CA ARG A 110 -7.07 -8.37 34.95
C ARG A 110 -5.95 -9.33 35.28
#